data_AF-A0A9Q3CXE2-F1
#
_entry.id   AF-A0A9Q3CXE2-F1
#
_cell.length_a   1.000
_cell.length_b   1.000
_cell.length_c   1.000
_cell.angle_alpha   90.00
_cell.angle_beta   90.00
_cell.angle_gamma   90.00
#
_symmetry.space_group_name_H-M   'P 1'
#
loop_
_entity.id
_entity.type
_entity.pdbx_description
1 polymer ?
#
loop_
_entity_poly.entity_id
_entity_poly.type
_entity_poly.pdbx_seq_one_letter_code
_entity_poly.pdbx_strand_id
1 'polypeptide(L)'
;MKKIGSHAYHLKFPQQWRLVHPVFHVSLLEPVKQSNNPNKNQLLPPPVIVEEQEEWEVAQVLDSKLKRGKLCYLVGWKGFNEDPERKTWEPASNLTNSPDLVEELRTLYPDKPGPNTSRV
;
A
#
# COMPACT_ATOMS: atom_id res chain seq x y z
N MET A 1 6.94 9.72 24.65
CA MET A 1 6.62 10.92 23.88
C MET A 1 6.16 12.00 24.84
N LYS A 2 6.54 13.26 24.63
CA LYS A 2 6.07 14.39 25.46
C LYS A 2 5.55 15.50 24.55
N LYS A 3 4.32 15.95 24.77
CA LYS A 3 3.79 17.14 24.08
C LYS A 3 4.53 18.37 24.60
N ILE A 4 5.09 19.16 23.71
CA ILE A 4 5.94 20.33 24.04
C ILE A 4 5.34 21.64 23.51
N GLY A 5 4.23 21.57 22.77
CA GLY A 5 3.46 22.73 22.33
C GLY A 5 2.09 22.32 21.78
N SER A 6 1.33 23.28 21.26
CA SER A 6 0.01 23.00 20.65
C SER A 6 0.10 21.95 19.53
N HIS A 7 1.15 22.03 18.72
CA HIS A 7 1.34 21.20 17.53
C HIS A 7 2.70 20.47 17.47
N ALA A 8 3.43 20.37 18.58
CA ALA A 8 4.77 19.78 18.59
C ALA A 8 4.92 18.68 19.64
N TYR A 9 5.58 17.59 19.25
CA TYR A 9 5.89 16.47 20.13
C TYR A 9 7.38 16.15 20.15
N HIS A 10 7.88 15.89 21.36
CA HIS A 10 9.21 15.38 21.62
C HIS A 10 9.19 13.85 21.64
N LEU A 11 9.83 13.24 20.65
CA LEU A 11 10.04 11.80 20.54
C LEU A 11 11.28 11.38 21.34
N LYS A 12 11.30 10.12 21.78
CA LYS A 12 12.49 9.53 22.39
C LYS A 12 13.20 8.72 21.30
N PHE A 13 14.42 9.09 20.97
CA PHE A 13 15.23 8.37 20.01
C PHE A 13 16.32 7.51 20.69
N PRO A 14 16.72 6.39 20.06
CA PRO A 14 17.89 5.64 20.50
C PRO A 14 19.15 6.51 20.41
N GLN A 15 20.16 6.21 21.23
CA GLN A 15 21.39 7.01 21.35
C GLN A 15 22.21 7.07 20.05
N GLN A 16 21.94 6.18 19.09
CA GLN A 16 22.56 6.16 17.77
C GLN A 16 22.02 7.25 16.81
N TRP A 17 20.88 7.88 17.10
CA TRP A 17 20.23 8.89 16.24
C TRP A 17 20.40 10.33 16.78
N ARG A 18 21.59 10.67 17.26
CA ARG A 18 21.88 11.99 17.86
C ARG A 18 21.72 13.18 16.92
N LEU A 19 21.81 12.95 15.61
CA LEU A 19 21.71 14.00 14.59
C LEU A 19 20.26 14.32 14.20
N VAL A 20 19.29 13.50 14.59
CA VAL A 20 17.87 13.71 14.26
C VAL A 20 17.23 14.57 15.35
N HIS A 21 16.64 15.70 14.98
CA HIS A 21 15.94 16.56 15.93
C HIS A 21 14.74 15.81 16.55
N PRO A 22 14.63 15.70 17.89
CA PRO A 22 13.58 14.92 18.55
C PRO A 22 12.21 15.60 18.53
N VAL A 23 12.08 16.79 17.95
CA VAL A 23 10.85 17.59 17.94
C VAL A 23 10.23 17.60 16.56
N PHE A 24 9.00 17.09 16.46
CA PHE A 24 8.25 17.04 15.21
C PHE A 24 6.90 17.74 15.34
N HIS A 25 6.48 18.36 14.24
CA HIS A 25 5.12 18.86 14.10
C HIS A 25 4.13 17.69 14.06
N VAL A 26 2.96 17.84 14.67
CA VAL A 26 1.92 16.79 14.76
C VAL A 26 1.46 16.29 13.40
N SER A 27 1.49 17.13 12.36
CA SER A 27 1.16 16.75 10.98
C SER A 27 2.15 15.77 10.34
N LEU A 28 3.36 15.64 10.88
CA LEU A 28 4.37 14.67 10.43
C LEU A 28 4.26 13.34 11.18
N LEU A 29 3.39 13.27 12.19
CA LEU A 29 3.23 12.10 13.03
C LEU A 29 1.90 11.44 12.71
N GLU A 30 1.95 10.16 12.35
CA GLU A 30 0.74 9.35 12.25
C GLU A 30 0.49 8.65 13.59
N PRO A 31 -0.75 8.68 14.11
CA PRO A 31 -1.11 7.87 15.26
C PRO A 31 -0.83 6.40 14.96
N VAL A 32 -0.19 5.70 15.90
CA VAL A 32 -0.06 4.25 15.80
C VAL A 32 -1.46 3.66 15.91
N LYS A 33 -2.03 3.25 14.78
CA LYS A 33 -3.29 2.52 14.76
C LYS A 33 -3.04 1.16 15.40
N GLN A 34 -3.65 0.87 16.53
CA GLN A 34 -3.57 -0.46 17.12
C GLN A 34 -4.36 -1.41 16.21
N SER A 35 -3.67 -2.12 15.33
CA SER A 35 -4.28 -3.21 14.59
C SER A 35 -4.24 -4.44 15.49
N ASN A 36 -5.38 -5.09 15.68
CA ASN A 36 -5.46 -6.40 16.33
C ASN A 36 -4.91 -7.52 15.43
N ASN A 37 -4.41 -7.18 14.23
CA ASN A 37 -3.79 -8.14 13.34
C ASN A 37 -2.43 -8.58 13.93
N PRO A 38 -2.25 -9.87 14.29
CA PRO A 38 -0.99 -10.38 14.82
C PRO A 38 0.19 -10.19 13.85
N ASN A 39 -0.09 -10.04 12.55
CA ASN A 39 0.89 -9.88 11.49
C ASN A 39 1.20 -8.41 11.16
N LYS A 40 0.76 -7.43 11.99
CA LYS A 40 0.97 -6.00 11.70
C LYS A 40 2.44 -5.64 11.42
N ASN A 41 3.36 -6.28 12.12
CA ASN A 41 4.81 -6.05 11.99
C ASN A 41 5.49 -6.97 10.96
N GLN A 42 4.78 -7.89 10.33
CA GLN A 42 5.37 -8.79 9.35
C GLN A 42 5.73 -7.96 8.11
N LEU A 43 6.96 -8.07 7.60
CA LEU A 43 7.35 -7.35 6.37
C LEU A 43 6.72 -8.03 5.15
N LEU A 44 6.39 -7.25 4.11
CA LEU A 44 6.01 -7.83 2.81
C LEU A 44 7.02 -8.92 2.44
N PRO A 45 6.59 -10.05 1.85
CA PRO A 45 7.55 -11.05 1.42
C PRO A 45 8.58 -10.40 0.48
N PRO A 46 9.83 -10.90 0.47
CA PRO A 46 10.82 -10.43 -0.50
C PRO A 46 10.27 -10.57 -1.93
N PRO A 47 10.63 -9.66 -2.85
CA PRO A 47 10.27 -9.80 -4.23
C PRO A 47 10.90 -11.06 -4.84
N VAL A 48 10.24 -11.60 -5.85
CA VAL A 48 10.76 -12.63 -6.74
C VAL A 48 11.36 -11.94 -7.97
N ILE A 49 12.46 -12.47 -8.51
CA ILE A 49 13.04 -11.96 -9.75
C ILE A 49 12.39 -12.69 -10.93
N VAL A 50 11.65 -11.95 -11.75
CA VAL A 50 11.04 -12.42 -13.01
C VAL A 50 11.59 -11.53 -14.12
N GLU A 51 12.15 -12.14 -15.17
CA GLU A 51 12.74 -11.37 -16.30
C GLU A 51 13.71 -10.25 -15.85
N GLU A 52 14.56 -10.54 -14.85
CA GLU A 52 15.52 -9.59 -14.25
C GLU A 52 14.87 -8.42 -13.49
N GLN A 53 13.57 -8.44 -13.26
CA GLN A 53 12.81 -7.43 -12.51
C GLN A 53 12.28 -7.99 -11.19
N GLU A 54 12.26 -7.14 -10.16
CA GLU A 54 11.68 -7.47 -8.86
C GLU A 54 10.15 -7.36 -8.92
N GLU A 55 9.46 -8.45 -8.59
CA GLU A 55 8.01 -8.55 -8.56
C GLU A 55 7.51 -9.11 -7.23
N TRP A 56 6.35 -8.65 -6.79
CA TRP A 56 5.71 -9.13 -5.56
C TRP A 56 4.47 -9.94 -5.90
N GLU A 57 4.32 -11.07 -5.21
CA GLU A 57 3.16 -11.93 -5.42
C GLU A 57 1.86 -11.25 -4.98
N VAL A 58 0.92 -11.15 -5.92
CA VAL A 58 -0.44 -10.64 -5.68
C VAL A 58 -1.33 -11.79 -5.23
N ALA A 59 -2.10 -11.60 -4.16
CA ALA A 59 -3.12 -12.55 -3.73
C ALA A 59 -4.47 -12.28 -4.40
N GLN A 60 -4.85 -11.01 -4.53
CA GLN A 60 -6.13 -10.63 -5.11
C GLN A 60 -6.10 -9.19 -5.64
N VAL A 61 -6.86 -8.94 -6.71
CA VAL A 61 -7.22 -7.58 -7.13
C VAL A 61 -8.60 -7.23 -6.56
N LEU A 62 -8.66 -6.16 -5.77
CA LEU A 62 -9.81 -5.83 -4.93
C LEU A 62 -10.71 -4.74 -5.53
N ASP A 63 -10.14 -3.85 -6.33
CA ASP A 63 -10.87 -2.74 -6.93
C ASP A 63 -10.10 -2.18 -8.14
N SER A 64 -10.75 -1.36 -8.96
CA SER A 64 -10.13 -0.61 -10.04
C SER A 64 -10.64 0.83 -10.09
N LYS A 65 -9.79 1.75 -10.55
CA LYS A 65 -10.14 3.14 -10.77
C LYS A 65 -9.27 3.80 -11.83
N LEU A 66 -9.75 4.89 -12.40
CA LEU A 66 -8.93 5.79 -13.22
C LEU A 66 -8.30 6.87 -12.34
N LYS A 67 -6.97 6.90 -12.25
CA LYS A 67 -6.20 7.97 -11.60
C LYS A 67 -5.51 8.80 -12.68
N ARG A 68 -5.97 10.04 -12.88
CA ARG A 68 -5.46 10.94 -13.94
C ARG A 68 -5.51 10.29 -15.34
N GLY A 69 -6.60 9.58 -15.63
CA GLY A 69 -6.81 8.88 -16.91
C GLY A 69 -6.03 7.57 -17.07
N LYS A 70 -5.25 7.14 -16.07
CA LYS A 70 -4.56 5.84 -16.08
C LYS A 70 -5.29 4.85 -15.19
N LEU A 71 -5.46 3.63 -15.68
CA LEU A 71 -6.07 2.55 -14.92
C LEU A 71 -5.13 2.09 -13.80
N CYS A 72 -5.66 2.04 -12.59
CA CYS A 72 -4.99 1.50 -11.41
C CYS A 72 -5.89 0.48 -10.73
N TYR A 73 -5.26 -0.54 -10.16
CA TYR A 73 -5.90 -1.62 -9.42
C TYR A 73 -5.50 -1.55 -7.95
N LEU A 74 -6.44 -1.84 -7.05
CA LEU A 74 -6.15 -1.99 -5.63
C LEU A 74 -5.69 -3.42 -5.38
N VAL A 75 -4.42 -3.57 -5.03
CA VAL A 75 -3.75 -4.87 -4.90
C VAL A 75 -3.76 -5.32 -3.44
N GLY A 76 -4.22 -6.55 -3.22
CA GLY A 76 -3.99 -7.29 -1.99
C GLY A 76 -2.76 -8.18 -2.14
N TRP A 77 -1.69 -7.89 -1.40
CA TRP A 77 -0.43 -8.65 -1.47
C TRP A 77 -0.52 -9.99 -0.75
N LYS A 78 0.18 -11.01 -1.27
CA LYS A 78 0.23 -12.32 -0.64
C LYS A 78 0.85 -12.25 0.76
N GLY A 79 0.18 -12.90 1.72
CA GLY A 79 0.54 -12.84 3.15
C GLY A 79 0.02 -11.60 3.89
N PHE A 80 -0.63 -10.65 3.20
CA PHE A 80 -1.08 -9.37 3.75
C PHE A 80 -2.44 -8.88 3.24
N ASN A 81 -3.17 -9.72 2.52
CA ASN A 81 -4.45 -9.40 1.91
C ASN A 81 -5.53 -8.98 2.93
N GLU A 82 -5.41 -9.46 4.18
CA GLU A 82 -6.30 -9.09 5.29
C GLU A 82 -5.96 -7.73 5.92
N ASP A 83 -4.76 -7.20 5.70
CA ASP A 83 -4.33 -5.91 6.26
C ASP A 83 -4.69 -4.77 5.28
N PRO A 84 -5.71 -3.96 5.57
CA PRO A 84 -6.13 -2.90 4.64
C PRO A 84 -5.07 -1.83 4.44
N GLU A 85 -4.15 -1.65 5.40
CA GLU A 85 -3.10 -0.63 5.33
C GLU A 85 -2.00 -0.99 4.35
N ARG A 86 -1.88 -2.27 3.99
CA ARG A 86 -0.88 -2.78 3.06
C ARG A 86 -1.35 -2.83 1.63
N LYS A 87 -2.65 -2.61 1.40
CA LYS A 87 -3.21 -2.58 0.05
C LYS A 87 -2.75 -1.32 -0.66
N THR A 88 -2.20 -1.47 -1.85
CA THR A 88 -1.68 -0.33 -2.64
C THR A 88 -2.39 -0.24 -3.98
N TRP A 89 -2.41 0.97 -4.53
CA TRP A 89 -2.96 1.23 -5.86
C TRP A 89 -1.84 1.14 -6.88
N GLU A 90 -1.81 0.03 -7.63
CA GLU A 90 -0.79 -0.23 -8.65
C GLU A 90 -1.31 0.12 -10.05
N PRO A 91 -0.48 0.69 -10.93
CA PRO A 91 -0.80 0.83 -12.35
C PRO A 91 -1.16 -0.52 -12.99
N ALA A 92 -2.06 -0.51 -13.97
CA ALA A 92 -2.39 -1.72 -14.73
C ALA A 92 -1.17 -2.40 -15.39
N SER A 93 -0.13 -1.61 -15.73
CA SER A 93 1.14 -2.14 -16.27
C SER A 93 1.93 -3.02 -15.29
N ASN A 94 1.66 -2.93 -13.98
CA ASN A 94 2.33 -3.75 -12.97
C ASN A 94 1.68 -5.12 -12.78
N LEU A 95 0.50 -5.37 -13.39
CA LEU A 95 -0.25 -6.61 -13.25
C LEU A 95 -0.23 -7.47 -14.53
N THR A 96 0.76 -7.27 -15.40
CA THR A 96 0.93 -8.05 -16.63
C THR A 96 1.07 -9.55 -16.37
N ASN A 97 1.64 -9.93 -15.22
CA ASN A 97 1.85 -11.31 -14.80
C ASN A 97 0.69 -11.87 -13.93
N SER A 98 -0.44 -11.17 -13.85
CA SER A 98 -1.63 -11.63 -13.11
C SER A 98 -2.94 -11.36 -13.87
N PRO A 99 -3.05 -11.77 -15.15
CA PRO A 99 -4.26 -11.52 -15.94
C PRO A 99 -5.50 -12.18 -15.33
N ASP A 100 -5.34 -13.38 -14.76
CA ASP A 100 -6.45 -14.14 -14.17
C ASP A 100 -7.16 -13.37 -13.04
N LEU A 101 -6.39 -12.70 -12.18
CA LEU A 101 -6.93 -11.90 -11.06
C LEU A 101 -7.64 -10.63 -11.55
N VAL A 102 -7.19 -10.05 -12.66
CA VAL A 102 -7.84 -8.90 -13.29
C VAL A 102 -9.17 -9.33 -13.92
N GLU A 103 -9.20 -10.50 -14.56
CA GLU A 103 -10.41 -11.07 -15.15
C GLU A 103 -11.44 -11.49 -14.10
N GLU A 104 -10.98 -12.00 -12.95
CA GLU A 104 -11.84 -12.29 -11.81
C GLU A 104 -12.55 -11.01 -11.33
N LEU A 105 -11.82 -9.92 -11.12
CA LEU A 105 -12.40 -8.63 -10.75
C LEU A 105 -13.43 -8.18 -11.79
N ARG A 106 -13.11 -8.27 -13.08
CA ARG A 106 -14.00 -7.85 -14.17
C ARG A 106 -15.29 -8.66 -14.19
N THR A 107 -15.21 -9.95 -13.88
CA THR A 107 -16.37 -10.84 -13.82
C THR A 107 -17.28 -10.51 -12.64
N LEU A 108 -16.67 -10.24 -11.47
CA LEU A 108 -17.41 -9.90 -10.25
C LEU A 108 -18.00 -8.48 -10.27
N TYR A 109 -17.30 -7.54 -10.93
CA TYR A 109 -17.65 -6.12 -10.93
C TYR A 109 -17.54 -5.53 -12.35
N PRO A 110 -18.48 -5.87 -13.26
CA PRO A 110 -18.42 -5.44 -14.66
C PRO A 110 -18.52 -3.91 -14.85
N ASP A 111 -19.10 -3.19 -13.88
CA ASP A 111 -19.23 -1.73 -13.91
C ASP A 111 -17.93 -0.99 -13.57
N LYS A 112 -16.91 -1.70 -13.08
CA LYS A 112 -15.64 -1.10 -12.66
C LYS A 112 -14.76 -0.78 -13.87
N PRO A 113 -13.92 0.27 -13.80
CA PRO A 113 -13.00 0.60 -14.89
C PRO A 113 -12.11 -0.58 -15.30
N GLY A 114 -12.09 -0.89 -16.59
CA GLY A 114 -11.26 -1.93 -17.18
C GLY A 114 -10.27 -1.38 -18.22
N PRO A 115 -9.42 -2.23 -18.81
CA PRO A 115 -8.42 -1.81 -19.80
C PRO A 115 -9.01 -1.05 -21.00
N ASN A 116 -10.26 -1.38 -21.35
CA ASN A 116 -10.99 -0.78 -22.47
C ASN A 116 -11.80 0.46 -22.08
N THR A 117 -11.71 0.95 -20.83
CA THR A 117 -12.45 2.14 -20.40
C THR A 117 -11.77 3.42 -20.86
N SER A 118 -12.07 3.82 -22.09
CA SER A 118 -11.75 5.14 -22.61
C SER A 118 -12.64 6.20 -21.99
N ARG A 119 -12.07 7.37 -21.73
CA ARG A 119 -12.79 8.56 -21.25
C ARG A 119 -13.67 9.10 -22.39
N VAL A 120 -14.98 9.21 -22.15
CA VAL A 120 -15.92 10.02 -22.97
C VAL A 120 -15.69 11.50 -22.70
#